data_AF-A0A7W0ZKH7-F1
#
_entry.id   AF-A0A7W0ZKH7-F1
#
_cell.length_a   1.000
_cell.length_b   1.000
_cell.length_c   1.000
_cell.angle_alpha   90.00
_cell.angle_beta   90.00
_cell.angle_gamma   90.00
#
_symmetry.space_group_name_H-M   'P 1'
#
loop_
_entity.id
_entity.type
_entity.pdbx_description
1 polymer ?
#
loop_
_entity_poly.entity_id
_entity_poly.type
_entity_poly.pdbx_seq_one_letter_code
_entity_poly.pdbx_strand_id
1 'polypeptide(L)' 'MIQPQRPTLETFKQIFREWFGEFLRQYPKYEGTRKVVEKMLGCGDTENGYSAFMCPHCGEKKVVPFS' A
#
# COMPACT_ATOMS: atom_id res chain seq x y z
N MET A 1 29.83 9.09 -5.51
CA MET A 1 28.66 9.65 -4.81
C MET A 1 27.57 8.60 -4.84
N ILE A 2 27.22 8.00 -3.69
CA ILE A 2 26.13 7.02 -3.60
C ILE A 2 24.87 7.83 -3.31
N GLN A 3 23.91 7.84 -4.24
CA GLN A 3 22.61 8.48 -3.99
C GLN A 3 21.82 7.59 -3.01
N PRO A 4 21.23 8.15 -1.93
CA PRO A 4 20.39 7.37 -1.04
C PRO A 4 19.16 6.90 -1.81
N GLN A 5 19.01 5.59 -1.93
CA GLN A 5 17.85 4.97 -2.57
C GLN A 5 16.60 5.30 -1.74
N ARG A 6 15.58 5.88 -2.38
CA ARG A 6 14.30 6.10 -1.71
C ARG A 6 13.64 4.73 -1.45
N PRO A 7 13.15 4.47 -0.23
CA PRO A 7 12.41 3.25 0.06
C PRO A 7 11.17 3.14 -0.82
N THR A 8 10.85 1.92 -1.25
CA THR A 8 9.67 1.65 -2.08
C THR A 8 8.41 1.49 -1.20
N LEU A 9 7.23 1.53 -1.82
CA LEU A 9 5.97 1.22 -1.12
C LEU A 9 6.03 -0.15 -0.41
N GLU A 10 6.63 -1.16 -1.05
CA GLU A 10 6.77 -2.49 -0.46
C GLU A 10 7.68 -2.50 0.77
N THR A 11 8.76 -1.70 0.77
CA THR A 11 9.59 -1.51 1.97
C THR A 11 8.77 -0.92 3.12
N PHE A 12 7.93 0.08 2.85
CA PHE A 12 7.04 0.62 3.88
C PHE A 12 6.02 -0.39 4.38
N LYS A 13 5.35 -1.12 3.47
CA LYS A 13 4.39 -2.16 3.87
C LYS A 13 5.03 -3.21 4.78
N GLN A 14 6.25 -3.64 4.48
CA GLN A 14 6.97 -4.60 5.32
C GLN A 14 7.18 -4.04 6.74
N ILE A 15 7.71 -2.82 6.86
CA ILE A 15 7.95 -2.17 8.16
C ILE A 15 6.65 -2.11 8.98
N PHE A 16 5.54 -1.68 8.36
CA PHE A 16 4.28 -1.57 9.08
C PHE A 16 3.67 -2.93 9.44
N ARG A 17 3.78 -3.96 8.59
CA ARG A 17 3.31 -5.32 8.94
C ARG A 17 4.07 -5.88 10.14
N GLU A 18 5.38 -5.68 10.19
CA GLU A 18 6.24 -6.25 11.24
C GLU A 18 6.14 -5.47 12.56
N TRP A 19 6.15 -4.14 12.51
CA TRP A 19 6.42 -3.31 13.69
C TRP A 19 5.23 -2.49 14.19
N PHE A 20 4.17 -2.31 13.39
CA PHE A 20 3.09 -1.38 13.77
C PHE A 20 2.32 -1.81 15.01
N GLY A 21 2.14 -3.12 15.22
CA GLY A 21 1.50 -3.65 16.42
C GLY A 21 2.28 -3.31 17.70
N GLU A 22 3.61 -3.49 17.67
CA GLU A 22 4.48 -3.12 18.79
C GLU A 22 4.52 -1.61 19.00
N PHE A 23 4.59 -0.84 17.91
CA PHE A 23 4.51 0.61 17.96
C PHE A 23 3.23 1.10 18.65
N LEU A 24 2.07 0.54 18.31
CA LEU A 24 0.80 0.92 18.95
C LEU A 24 0.74 0.51 20.43
N ARG A 25 1.36 -0.61 20.82
CA ARG A 25 1.50 -0.99 22.24
C ARG A 25 2.29 0.05 23.03
N GLN A 26 3.39 0.56 22.46
CA GLN A 26 4.22 1.58 23.10
C GLN A 26 3.59 2.98 23.04
N TYR A 27 2.83 3.27 21.98
CA TYR A 27 2.25 4.59 21.73
C TYR A 27 0.74 4.52 21.39
N PRO A 28 -0.13 4.20 22.36
CA PRO A 28 -1.58 4.01 22.12
C PRO A 28 -2.30 5.24 21.54
N LYS A 29 -1.74 6.44 21.71
CA LYS A 29 -2.29 7.68 21.14
C LYS A 29 -2.40 7.67 19.60
N TYR A 30 -1.67 6.77 18.92
CA TYR A 30 -1.71 6.64 17.47
C TYR A 30 -2.69 5.58 16.97
N GLU A 31 -3.51 4.97 17.82
CA GLU A 31 -4.50 3.95 17.41
C GLU A 31 -5.43 4.46 16.30
N GLY A 32 -5.77 5.75 16.31
CA GLY A 32 -6.58 6.39 15.26
C GLY A 32 -5.95 6.36 13.85
N THR A 33 -4.65 6.07 13.74
CA THR A 33 -3.94 5.92 12.46
C THR A 33 -4.11 4.53 11.83
N ARG A 34 -4.63 3.54 12.59
CA ARG A 34 -4.75 2.14 12.15
C ARG A 34 -5.43 2.02 10.79
N LYS A 35 -6.57 2.68 10.62
CA LYS A 35 -7.34 2.66 9.37
C LYS A 35 -6.54 3.18 8.16
N VAL A 36 -5.67 4.16 8.37
CA VAL A 36 -4.83 4.73 7.30
C VAL A 36 -3.69 3.76 6.95
N VAL A 37 -3.08 3.14 7.97
CA VAL A 37 -2.04 2.13 7.76
C VAL A 37 -2.60 0.90 7.05
N GLU A 38 -3.78 0.41 7.44
CA GLU A 38 -4.45 -0.71 6.78
C GLU A 38 -4.74 -0.42 5.30
N LYS A 39 -5.17 0.80 4.95
CA LYS A 39 -5.30 1.23 3.55
C LYS A 39 -3.97 1.19 2.80
N MET A 40 -2.89 1.73 3.40
CA MET A 40 -1.56 1.70 2.79
C MET A 40 -1.08 0.26 2.55
N LEU A 41 -1.35 -0.64 3.51
CA LEU A 41 -1.01 -2.07 3.39
C LEU A 41 -1.76 -2.76 2.23
N GLY A 42 -3.00 -2.32 1.97
CA GLY A 42 -3.84 -2.79 0.86
C GLY A 42 -3.64 -2.06 -0.46
N CYS A 43 -2.82 -1.01 -0.51
CA CYS A 43 -2.59 -0.23 -1.73
C CYS A 43 -2.00 -1.11 -2.84
N GLY A 44 -2.62 -1.10 -4.02
CA GLY A 44 -2.21 -1.95 -5.14
C GLY A 44 -2.83 -3.35 -5.14
N ASP A 45 -3.63 -3.70 -4.13
CA ASP A 45 -4.39 -4.94 -4.09
C ASP A 45 -5.74 -4.78 -4.81
N THR A 46 -6.01 -5.65 -5.78
CA THR A 46 -7.28 -5.65 -6.52
C THR A 46 -8.46 -6.14 -5.68
N GLU A 47 -8.23 -6.86 -4.58
CA GLU A 47 -9.31 -7.25 -3.64
C GLU A 47 -9.96 -6.03 -2.98
N ASN A 48 -9.22 -4.91 -2.85
CA ASN A 48 -9.73 -3.63 -2.36
C ASN A 48 -10.49 -2.83 -3.43
N GLY A 49 -10.73 -3.43 -4.59
CA GLY A 49 -11.38 -2.82 -5.74
C GLY A 49 -10.39 -2.40 -6.82
N TYR A 50 -10.87 -2.40 -8.06
CA TYR A 50 -10.08 -2.05 -9.23
C TYR A 50 -10.96 -1.50 -10.35
N SER A 51 -10.34 -0.76 -11.26
CA SER A 51 -10.90 -0.45 -12.57
C SER A 51 -10.25 -1.34 -13.62
N ALA A 52 -11.07 -1.94 -14.48
CA ALA A 52 -10.59 -2.66 -15.65
C ALA A 52 -10.85 -1.83 -16.91
N PHE A 53 -9.81 -1.67 -17.72
CA PHE A 53 -9.87 -0.96 -18.99
C PHE A 53 -9.57 -1.93 -20.12
N MET A 54 -10.29 -1.83 -21.23
CA MET A 54 -10.00 -2.56 -22.45
C MET A 54 -9.54 -1.58 -23.51
N CYS A 55 -8.39 -1.85 -24.13
CA CYS A 55 -7.89 -1.05 -25.24
C CYS A 55 -8.80 -1.26 -26.48
N PRO A 56 -9.38 -0.19 -27.06
CA PRO A 56 -10.27 -0.34 -28.21
C PRO A 56 -9.54 -0.73 -29.51
N HIS A 57 -8.20 -0.60 -29.56
CA HIS A 57 -7.40 -0.87 -30.76
C HIS A 57 -6.86 -2.31 -30.82
N CYS A 58 -6.38 -2.85 -29.69
CA CYS A 58 -5.77 -4.19 -29.63
C CYS A 58 -6.54 -5.18 -28.73
N GLY A 59 -7.56 -4.73 -28.00
CA GLY A 59 -8.35 -5.58 -27.10
C GLY A 59 -7.65 -5.92 -25.77
N GLU A 60 -6.43 -5.44 -25.53
CA GLU A 60 -5.70 -5.70 -24.30
C GLU A 60 -6.45 -5.18 -23.07
N LYS A 61 -6.53 -6.00 -22.02
CA LYS A 61 -7.14 -5.63 -20.75
C LYS A 61 -6.08 -5.19 -19.75
N LYS A 62 -6.28 -4.02 -19.14
CA LYS A 62 -5.45 -3.52 -18.05
C LYS A 62 -6.30 -3.36 -16.78
N VAL A 63 -5.85 -4.01 -15.71
CA VAL A 63 -6.46 -3.89 -14.38
C VAL A 63 -5.63 -2.90 -13.56
N VAL A 64 -6.30 -1.90 -13.00
CA VAL A 64 -5.69 -0.88 -12.16
C VAL A 64 -6.36 -0.93 -10.79
N PRO A 65 -5.65 -1.42 -9.75
CA PRO A 65 -6.17 -1.43 -8.38
C PRO A 65 -6.41 0.00 -7.88
N PHE A 66 -7.37 0.15 -6.96
CA PHE A 66 -7.63 1.43 -6.30
C PHE A 66 -6.50 1.80 -5.32
N SER A 67 -6.38 3.10 -5.05
CA SER A 67 -5.33 3.70 -4.21
C SER A 67 -5.70 3.73 -2.74
#